data_AF-A0A2V9X6V5-F1
#
_entry.id   AF-A0A2V9X6V5-F1
#
_cell.length_a   1.000
_cell.length_b   1.000
_cell.length_c   1.000
_cell.angle_alpha   90.00
_cell.angle_beta   90.00
_cell.angle_gamma   90.00
#
_symmetry.space_group_name_H-M   'P 1'
#
loop_
_entity.id
_entity.type
_entity.pdbx_description
1 polymer ?
#
loop_
_entity_poly.entity_id
_entity_poly.type
_entity_poly.pdbx_seq_one_letter_code
_entity_poly.pdbx_strand_id
1 'polypeptide(L)' 'MEFTHFVQREDSGVEPAIGAMFATGTHGHAAEFLGTTGAGFTRMCTRLRQLGVCFANGKRLRKPYKRRGKKVASPSLAA' A
#
# COMPACT_ATOMS: atom_id res chain seq x y z
N MET A 1 -7.10 19.40 4.23
CA MET A 1 -6.99 18.16 3.41
C MET A 1 -7.11 17.00 4.37
N GLU A 2 -8.08 16.11 4.18
CA GLU A 2 -8.23 14.93 5.05
C GLU A 2 -7.17 13.86 4.77
N PHE A 3 -6.80 13.10 5.80
CA PHE A 3 -5.79 12.04 5.67
C PHE A 3 -6.21 10.95 4.68
N THR A 4 -7.49 10.58 4.65
CA THR A 4 -8.04 9.59 3.70
C THR A 4 -7.87 10.03 2.24
N HIS A 5 -8.14 11.30 1.94
CA HIS A 5 -7.89 11.88 0.61
C HIS A 5 -6.40 11.88 0.25
N PHE A 6 -5.51 12.07 1.24
CA PHE A 6 -4.08 11.98 1.03
C PHE A 6 -3.63 10.54 0.72
N VAL A 7 -4.14 9.55 1.46
CA VAL A 7 -3.87 8.12 1.23
C VAL A 7 -4.35 7.71 -0.15
N GLN A 8 -5.57 8.05 -0.54
CA GLN A 8 -6.09 7.74 -1.88
C GLN A 8 -5.20 8.27 -3.00
N ARG A 9 -4.64 9.48 -2.84
CA ARG A 9 -3.77 10.10 -3.84
C ARG A 9 -2.37 9.46 -3.91
N GLU A 10 -1.80 9.09 -2.76
CA GLU A 10 -0.40 8.64 -2.67
C GLU A 10 -0.24 7.12 -2.75
N ASP A 11 -1.17 6.35 -2.17
CA ASP A 11 -1.18 4.89 -2.14
C ASP A 11 -2.60 4.34 -1.86
N SER A 12 -3.45 4.31 -2.90
CA SER A 12 -4.84 3.85 -2.77
C SER A 12 -4.97 2.37 -2.35
N GLY A 13 -3.92 1.56 -2.54
CA GLY A 13 -3.92 0.14 -2.21
C GLY A 13 -3.99 -0.16 -0.70
N VAL A 14 -3.74 0.85 0.16
CA VAL A 14 -3.81 0.69 1.62
C VAL A 14 -4.99 1.40 2.26
N GLU A 15 -5.84 2.04 1.46
CA GLU A 15 -7.07 2.69 1.93
C GLU A 15 -8.06 1.70 2.58
N PRO A 16 -8.28 0.49 2.03
CA PRO A 16 -9.20 -0.49 2.65
C PRO A 16 -8.80 -0.90 4.07
N ALA A 17 -7.50 -0.82 4.41
CA ALA A 17 -7.03 -1.10 5.76
C ALA A 17 -7.55 -0.09 6.79
N ILE A 18 -7.82 1.16 6.39
CA ILE A 18 -8.44 2.17 7.27
C ILE A 18 -9.84 1.71 7.66
N GLY A 19 -10.68 1.35 6.68
CA GLY A 19 -12.04 0.86 6.92
C GLY A 19 -12.06 -0.43 7.75
N ALA A 20 -11.18 -1.38 7.45
CA ALA A 20 -11.10 -2.64 8.18
C ALA A 20 -10.71 -2.45 9.65
N MET A 21 -9.79 -1.52 9.98
CA MET A 21 -9.45 -1.21 11.37
C MET A 21 -10.66 -0.68 12.15
N PHE A 22 -11.47 0.19 11.54
CA PHE A 22 -12.68 0.72 12.17
C PHE A 22 -13.78 -0.33 12.31
N ALA A 23 -13.92 -1.23 11.35
CA ALA A 23 -15.00 -2.21 11.33
C ALA A 23 -14.79 -3.36 12.34
N THR A 24 -13.55 -3.79 12.56
CA THR A 24 -13.28 -5.05 13.27
C THR A 24 -12.58 -4.89 14.62
N GLY A 25 -11.94 -3.74 14.87
CA GLY A 25 -11.25 -3.44 16.13
C GLY A 25 -9.98 -4.28 16.41
N THR A 26 -9.68 -5.31 15.62
CA THR A 26 -8.48 -6.15 15.79
C THR A 26 -7.76 -6.39 14.46
N HIS A 27 -6.44 -6.58 14.51
CA HIS A 27 -5.64 -6.86 13.31
C HIS A 27 -6.01 -8.19 12.65
N GLY A 28 -6.34 -9.22 13.45
CA GLY A 28 -6.71 -10.54 12.94
C GLY A 28 -8.00 -10.47 12.13
N HIS A 29 -9.05 -9.92 12.72
CA HIS A 29 -10.33 -9.76 12.03
C HIS A 29 -10.27 -8.76 10.89
N ALA A 30 -9.46 -7.71 10.97
CA ALA A 30 -9.25 -6.80 9.85
C ALA A 30 -8.55 -7.49 8.66
N ALA A 31 -7.63 -8.42 8.93
CA ALA A 31 -6.99 -9.23 7.89
C ALA A 31 -8.01 -10.19 7.23
N GLU A 32 -8.82 -10.88 8.04
CA GLU A 32 -9.91 -11.75 7.58
C GLU A 32 -10.92 -10.97 6.74
N PHE A 33 -11.35 -9.80 7.23
CA PHE A 33 -12.29 -8.90 6.55
C PHE A 33 -11.81 -8.45 5.17
N LEU A 34 -10.51 -8.23 5.01
CA LEU A 34 -9.89 -7.86 3.74
C LEU A 34 -9.44 -9.06 2.89
N GLY A 35 -9.66 -10.30 3.35
CA GLY A 35 -9.20 -11.50 2.65
C GLY A 35 -7.68 -11.56 2.48
N THR A 36 -6.91 -11.00 3.43
CA THR A 36 -5.44 -10.99 3.42
C THR A 36 -4.88 -11.81 4.58
N THR A 37 -3.59 -12.14 4.52
CA THR A 37 -2.87 -12.67 5.68
C THR A 37 -2.64 -11.56 6.72
N GLY A 38 -2.49 -11.94 8.00
CA GLY A 38 -2.13 -10.99 9.06
C GLY A 38 -0.81 -10.25 8.80
N ALA A 39 0.16 -10.91 8.14
CA ALA A 39 1.39 -10.28 7.67
C ALA A 39 1.13 -9.23 6.56
N GLY A 40 0.24 -9.54 5.61
CA GLY A 40 -0.20 -8.60 4.59
C GLY A 40 -0.87 -7.37 5.19
N PHE A 41 -1.76 -7.58 6.17
CA PHE A 41 -2.41 -6.50 6.90
C PHE A 41 -1.41 -5.63 7.68
N THR A 42 -0.47 -6.26 8.39
CA THR A 42 0.60 -5.54 9.10
C THR A 42 1.46 -4.67 8.18
N ARG A 43 1.68 -5.11 6.93
CA ARG A 43 2.36 -4.33 5.90
C ARG A 43 1.56 -3.09 5.51
N MET A 44 0.24 -3.23 5.34
CA MET A 44 -0.66 -2.10 5.07
C MET A 44 -0.66 -1.09 6.23
N CYS A 45 -0.73 -1.54 7.49
CA CYS A 45 -0.63 -0.66 8.66
C CYS A 45 0.71 0.09 8.71
N THR A 46 1.81 -0.59 8.41
CA THR A 46 3.13 0.04 8.34
C THR A 46 3.20 1.11 7.26
N ARG A 47 2.56 0.85 6.11
CA ARG A 47 2.46 1.83 5.02
C ARG A 47 1.60 3.02 5.40
N LEU A 48 0.46 2.81 6.06
CA LEU A 48 -0.38 3.89 6.59
C LEU A 48 0.38 4.75 7.60
N ARG A 49 1.21 4.17 8.48
CA ARG A 49 2.07 4.93 9.39
C ARG A 49 3.06 5.82 8.63
N GLN A 50 3.70 5.31 7.59
CA GLN A 50 4.59 6.11 6.74
C GLN A 50 3.84 7.27 6.06
N LEU A 51 2.64 7.01 5.55
CA LEU A 51 1.77 8.03 4.97
C LEU A 51 1.36 9.08 6.01
N GLY A 52 1.05 8.67 7.24
CA GLY A 52 0.73 9.58 8.35
C GLY A 52 1.88 10.53 8.66
N VAL A 53 3.10 10.02 8.73
CA VAL A 53 4.31 10.85 8.90
C VAL A 53 4.48 11.81 7.72
N CYS A 54 4.29 11.36 6.48
CA CYS A 54 4.36 12.24 5.31
C CYS A 54 3.30 13.34 5.34
N PHE A 55 2.06 13.00 5.66
CA PHE A 55 0.94 13.92 5.77
C PHE A 55 1.19 15.00 6.85
N ALA A 56 1.61 14.59 8.05
CA ALA A 56 1.92 15.51 9.15
C ALA A 56 3.06 16.49 8.79
N ASN A 57 4.00 16.06 7.95
CA ASN A 57 5.11 16.90 7.50
C ASN A 57 4.82 17.67 6.19
N GLY A 58 3.62 17.58 5.62
CA GLY A 58 3.28 18.20 4.32
C GLY A 58 4.07 17.63 3.14
N LYS A 59 4.64 16.44 3.28
CA LYS A 59 5.49 15.77 2.27
C LYS A 59 4.69 14.75 1.48
N ARG A 60 5.10 14.51 0.23
CA ARG A 60 4.60 13.40 -0.59
C ARG A 60 5.30 12.10 -0.22
N LEU A 61 4.65 10.96 -0.43
CA LEU A 61 5.31 9.68 -0.21
C LEU A 61 6.27 9.42 -1.36
N ARG A 62 7.54 9.17 -1.05
CA ARG A 62 8.52 8.79 -2.07
C ARG A 62 8.11 7.42 -2.64
N LYS A 63 7.62 7.42 -3.88
CA LYS A 63 7.22 6.19 -4.57
C LYS A 63 8.39 5.21 -4.55
N PRO A 64 8.17 3.91 -4.25
CA PRO A 64 9.22 2.92 -4.34
C PRO A 64 9.83 2.98 -5.75
N TYR A 65 11.15 2.91 -5.81
CA TYR A 65 11.90 2.99 -7.06
C TYR A 65 11.30 1.98 -8.05
N LYS A 66 10.77 2.46 -9.19
CA LYS A 66 10.28 1.57 -10.24
C LYS A 66 11.45 0.70 -10.65
N ARG A 67 11.45 -0.59 -10.28
CA ARG A 67 12.36 -1.56 -10.89
C ARG A 67 12.08 -1.49 -12.39
N ARG A 68 13.03 -0.94 -13.16
CA ARG A 68 13.01 -1.00 -14.63
C ARG A 68 12.68 -2.44 -14.99
N GLY A 69 11.60 -2.64 -15.75
CA GLY A 69 11.20 -3.96 -16.22
C GLY A 69 12.41 -4.66 -16.82
N LYS A 70 12.65 -5.91 -16.42
CA LYS A 70 13.58 -6.77 -17.15
C LYS A 70 13.15 -6.73 -18.61
N LYS A 71 14.03 -6.28 -19.51
CA LYS A 71 13.85 -6.51 -20.95
C LYS A 71 13.58 -8.01 -21.09
N VAL A 72 12.39 -8.37 -21.54
CA VAL A 72 12.13 -9.71 -22.05
C VAL A 72 13.13 -9.88 -23.20
N ALA A 73 14.06 -10.81 -23.03
CA ALA A 73 14.98 -11.16 -24.10
C ALA A 73 14.14 -11.69 -25.26
N SER A 74 14.10 -10.96 -26.37
CA SER A 74 13.59 -11.47 -27.63
C SER A 74 14.40 -12.71 -28.01
N PRO A 75 13.79 -13.87 -28.28
CA PRO A 75 14.52 -14.97 -28.90
C PRO A 75 14.86 -14.55 -30.33
N SER A 76 16.15 -14.41 -30.64
CA SER A 76 16.62 -14.33 -32.02
C SER A 76 16.39 -15.68 -32.67
N LEU A 77 15.38 -15.79 -33.55
CA LEU A 77 15.39 -16.84 -34.56
C LEU A 77 16.50 -16.50 -35.55
N ALA A 78 17.61 -17.23 -35.45
CA ALA A 78 18.52 -17.39 -36.57
C ALA A 78 17.85 -18.32 -37.59
N ALA A 79 17.82 -17.90 -38.84
CA ALA A 79 17.56 -18.70 -40.03
C ALA A 79 18.78 -18.57 -40.94
#